data_AF-A0A222SYJ7-F1
#
_entry.id   AF-A0A222SYJ7-F1
#
_cell.length_a   1.000
_cell.length_b   1.000
_cell.length_c   1.000
_cell.angle_alpha   90.00
_cell.angle_beta   90.00
_cell.angle_gamma   90.00
#
_symmetry.space_group_name_H-M   'P 1'
#
loop_
_entity.id
_entity.type
_entity.pdbx_description
1 polymer ?
#
loop_
_entity_poly.entity_id
_entity_poly.type
_entity_poly.pdbx_seq_one_letter_code
_entity_poly.pdbx_strand_id
1 'polypeptide(L)' 'MYGWIWRHLPGNAWMRALISLVLVLAIVFVLFQYVFPWAEPLLPFNDVTVDEGMAGPR' A
#
# COMPACT_ATOMS: atom_id res chain seq x y z
N MET A 1 27.29 5.70 -32.05
CA MET A 1 26.96 4.31 -31.68
C MET A 1 26.36 4.20 -30.28
N TYR A 2 25.29 4.97 -29.98
CA TYR A 2 24.35 4.73 -28.85
C TYR A 2 22.89 4.99 -29.27
N GLY A 3 22.65 5.51 -30.48
CA GLY A 3 21.32 5.93 -30.94
C GLY A 3 20.38 4.80 -31.40
N TRP A 4 20.87 3.55 -31.51
CA TRP A 4 20.04 2.42 -31.95
C TRP A 4 19.22 1.82 -30.80
N ILE A 5 19.74 1.82 -29.56
CA ILE A 5 19.02 1.36 -28.36
C ILE A 5 17.86 2.30 -28.00
N TRP A 6 18.02 3.61 -28.21
CA TRP A 6 17.00 4.61 -27.91
C TRP A 6 15.85 4.67 -28.92
N ARG A 7 15.95 3.91 -30.03
CA ARG A 7 15.00 3.99 -31.16
C ARG A 7 14.08 2.77 -31.31
N HIS A 8 14.23 1.76 -30.46
CA HIS A 8 13.43 0.53 -30.47
C HIS A 8 12.35 0.46 -29.37
N LEU A 9 12.25 1.47 -28.52
CA LEU A 9 11.30 1.50 -27.41
C LEU A 9 10.15 2.46 -27.75
N PRO A 10 8.96 1.95 -28.14
CA PRO A 10 7.78 2.79 -28.26
C PRO A 10 7.38 3.25 -26.84
N GLY A 11 7.67 4.51 -26.54
CA GLY A 11 7.35 5.18 -25.28
C GLY A 11 8.58 5.54 -24.45
N ASN A 12 8.69 6.83 -24.12
CA ASN A 12 9.72 7.44 -23.27
C ASN A 12 9.95 6.60 -21.99
N ALA A 13 11.20 6.40 -21.55
CA ALA A 13 11.49 5.67 -20.29
C ALA A 13 10.66 6.20 -19.11
N TRP A 14 10.35 7.49 -19.13
CA TRP A 14 9.40 8.17 -18.24
C TRP A 14 7.99 7.58 -18.24
N MET A 15 7.44 7.18 -19.38
CA MET A 15 6.10 6.58 -19.48
C MET A 15 6.08 5.21 -18.83
N ARG A 16 7.13 4.40 -19.03
CA ARG A 16 7.28 3.09 -18.36
C ARG A 16 7.44 3.25 -16.85
N ALA A 17 8.26 4.22 -16.42
CA ALA A 17 8.40 4.55 -15.01
C ALA A 17 7.07 5.03 -14.40
N LEU A 18 6.31 5.84 -15.13
CA LEU A 18 5.00 6.35 -14.69
C LEU A 18 3.97 5.23 -14.60
N ILE A 19 3.89 4.34 -15.59
CA ILE A 19 3.00 3.17 -15.55
C ILE A 19 3.36 2.24 -14.40
N SER A 20 4.66 1.97 -14.17
CA SER A 20 5.12 1.17 -13.03
C SER A 20 4.75 1.82 -11.69
N LEU A 21 4.97 3.13 -11.57
CA LEU A 21 4.62 3.90 -10.37
C LEU A 21 3.11 3.85 -10.09
N VAL A 22 2.29 4.03 -11.13
CA VAL A 22 0.83 3.93 -11.04
C VAL A 22 0.40 2.51 -10.64
N LEU A 23 1.05 1.48 -11.17
CA LEU A 23 0.77 0.09 -10.80
C LEU A 23 1.04 -0.17 -9.31
N VAL A 24 2.17 0.32 -8.80
CA VAL A 24 2.52 0.22 -7.38
C VAL A 24 1.51 0.98 -6.52
N LEU A 25 1.16 2.21 -6.89
CA LEU A 25 0.15 3.00 -6.18
C LEU A 25 -1.22 2.31 -6.17
N ALA A 26 -1.62 1.69 -7.29
CA ALA A 26 -2.85 0.94 -7.37
C ALA A 26 -2.85 -0.27 -6.42
N ILE A 27 -1.74 -1.00 -6.33
CA ILE A 27 -1.59 -2.12 -5.39
C ILE A 27 -1.70 -1.62 -3.95
N VAL A 28 -0.98 -0.56 -3.59
CA VAL A 28 -1.04 0.04 -2.24
C VAL A 28 -2.48 0.47 -1.92
N PHE A 29 -3.15 1.14 -2.86
CA PHE A 29 -4.54 1.57 -2.68
C PHE A 29 -5.47 0.38 -2.42
N VAL A 30 -5.35 -0.70 -3.19
CA VAL A 30 -6.14 -1.93 -2.98
C VAL A 30 -5.81 -2.57 -1.63
N LEU A 31 -4.54 -2.60 -1.23
CA LEU A 31 -4.14 -3.10 0.08
C LEU A 31 -4.83 -2.32 1.20
N PHE A 32 -4.83 -0.99 1.13
CA PHE A 32 -5.46 -0.14 2.16
C PHE A 32 -6.99 -0.20 2.13
N GLN A 33 -7.63 -0.29 0.96
CA GLN A 33 -9.09 -0.29 0.85
C GLN A 33 -9.73 -1.66 1.07
N TYR A 34 -9.02 -2.75 0.79
CA TYR A 34 -9.57 -4.11 0.88
C TYR A 34 -8.82 -4.99 1.88
N VAL A 35 -7.49 -5.03 1.85
CA VAL A 35 -6.71 -5.92 2.72
C VAL A 35 -6.73 -5.44 4.16
N PHE A 36 -6.62 -4.13 4.40
CA PHE A 36 -6.72 -3.58 5.75
C PHE A 36 -8.08 -3.86 6.40
N PRO A 37 -9.24 -3.55 5.78
CA PRO A 37 -10.54 -3.90 6.37
C PRO A 37 -10.73 -5.39 6.65
N TRP A 38 -10.13 -6.25 5.82
CA TRP A 38 -10.11 -7.68 6.06
C TRP A 38 -9.13 -8.10 7.18
N ALA A 39 -8.02 -7.38 7.33
CA ALA A 39 -6.98 -7.65 8.34
C ALA A 39 -7.27 -7.00 9.70
N GLU A 40 -8.04 -5.92 9.77
CA GLU A 40 -8.48 -5.25 11.01
C GLU A 40 -9.00 -6.22 12.09
N PRO A 41 -9.86 -7.20 11.79
CA PRO A 41 -10.33 -8.18 12.79
C PRO A 41 -9.26 -9.24 13.17
N LEU A 42 -8.20 -9.40 12.38
CA LEU A 42 -7.10 -10.33 12.64
C LEU A 42 -5.94 -9.66 13.40
N LEU A 43 -5.92 -8.33 13.48
CA LEU A 43 -4.90 -7.58 14.18
C LEU A 43 -5.23 -7.53 15.68
N PRO A 44 -4.42 -8.16 16.55
CA PRO A 44 -4.65 -8.23 18.00
C PRO A 44 -4.41 -6.88 18.73
N PHE A 45 -4.33 -5.78 17.98
CA PHE A 45 -4.17 -4.42 18.50
C PHE A 45 -5.50 -3.67 18.67
N ASN A 46 -6.62 -4.24 18.19
CA ASN A 46 -7.95 -3.67 18.39
C ASN A 46 -8.55 -3.99 19.77
N ASP A 47 -7.90 -4.86 20.55
CA ASP A 47 -8.15 -4.98 21.99
C ASP A 47 -7.47 -3.81 22.71
N VAL A 48 -8.04 -2.61 22.56
CA VAL A 48 -7.77 -1.48 23.46
C VAL A 48 -8.27 -1.90 24.85
N THR A 49 -7.33 -2.19 25.75
CA THR A 49 -7.53 -2.48 27.17
C THR A 49 -8.06 -1.26 27.97
N VAL A 50 -9.18 -0.68 27.54
CA VAL A 50 -9.79 0.50 28.18
C VAL A 50 -10.64 0.12 29.41
N ASP A 51 -10.62 -1.12 29.88
CA ASP A 51 -11.38 -1.57 31.06
C ASP A 51 -10.52 -2.04 32.25
N GLU A 52 -9.21 -1.77 32.29
CA GLU A 52 -8.38 -2.19 33.44
C GLU A 52 -8.20 -1.07 34.50
N GLY A 53 -8.59 0.17 34.18
CA GLY A 53 -8.43 1.33 35.08
C GLY A 53 -9.70 1.78 35.83
N MET A 54 -10.89 1.27 35.48
CA MET A 54 -12.17 1.70 36.08
C MET A 54 -12.79 0.69 37.06
N ALA A 55 -12.25 -0.52 37.19
CA ALA A 55 -12.64 -1.51 38.20
C ALA A 55 -12.03 -1.13 39.57
N GLY A 56 -12.61 -0.10 40.20
CA GLY A 56 -12.09 0.51 41.43
C GLY A 56 -12.15 -0.36 42.69
N PRO A 57 -11.44 0.05 43.75
CA PRO A 57 -11.76 -0.30 45.12
C PRO A 57 -12.61 0.83 45.72
N ARG A 58 -13.94 0.65 45.75
CA ARG A 58 -14.81 1.34 46.72
C ARG A 58 -15.48 0.29 47.57
#